data_AF-A0A527HAR0-F1
#
_entry.id   AF-A0A527HAR0-F1
#
_cell.length_a   1.000
_cell.length_b   1.000
_cell.length_c   1.000
_cell.angle_alpha   90.00
_cell.angle_beta   90.00
_cell.angle_gamma   90.00
#
_symmetry.space_group_name_H-M   'P 1'
#
loop_
_entity.id
_entity.type
_entity.pdbx_description
1 polymer ?
#
loop_
_entity_poly.entity_id
_entity_poly.type
_entity_poly.pdbx_seq_one_letter_code
_entity_poly.pdbx_strand_id
1 'polypeptide(L)'
;AGSVDPDMPPGSVMLISDHINFSGTNPLIGEPSDRRFVGLTEAYDAGIRQAIERAANATGTTLHKGVYMWFSGPCFETPAEIRMARIMGANAVGMSTVPEVILARFLG
;
A
#
# COMPACT_ATOMS: atom_id res chain seq x y z
N ALA A 1 -3.44 9.00 2.76
CA ALA A 1 -2.74 8.77 1.48
C ALA A 1 -3.28 9.74 0.43
N GLY A 2 -2.48 10.11 -0.56
CA GLY A 2 -2.94 10.87 -1.72
C GLY A 2 -3.47 9.92 -2.80
N SER A 3 -4.68 10.15 -3.29
CA SER A 3 -5.19 9.41 -4.45
C SER A 3 -4.43 9.82 -5.70
N VAL A 4 -4.08 8.84 -6.55
CA VAL A 4 -3.63 9.10 -7.94
C VAL A 4 -4.67 8.67 -8.96
N ASP A 5 -5.83 8.21 -8.47
CA ASP A 5 -6.98 7.79 -9.25
C ASP A 5 -8.07 8.90 -9.22
N PRO A 6 -8.44 9.48 -10.38
CA PRO A 6 -9.48 10.50 -10.48
C PRO A 6 -10.85 10.04 -9.96
N ASP A 7 -11.12 8.73 -10.00
CA ASP A 7 -12.40 8.17 -9.57
C ASP A 7 -12.46 7.96 -8.04
N MET A 8 -11.38 8.27 -7.32
CA MET A 8 -11.26 8.18 -5.87
C MET A 8 -11.03 9.57 -5.25
N PRO A 9 -12.12 10.32 -4.98
CA PRO A 9 -12.04 11.68 -4.45
C PRO A 9 -11.53 11.75 -3.00
N PRO A 10 -11.16 12.96 -2.51
CA PRO A 10 -10.84 13.16 -1.10
C PRO A 10 -11.96 12.67 -0.17
N GLY A 11 -11.58 11.94 0.88
CA GLY A 11 -12.52 11.32 1.83
C GLY A 11 -12.93 9.88 1.46
N SER A 12 -12.55 9.40 0.28
CA SER A 12 -12.72 7.99 -0.09
C SER A 12 -11.93 7.04 0.81
N VAL A 13 -12.50 5.85 1.04
CA VAL A 13 -11.84 4.74 1.74
C VAL A 13 -11.32 3.75 0.70
N MET A 14 -10.05 3.36 0.83
CA MET A 14 -9.42 2.38 -0.05
C MET A 14 -8.90 1.18 0.76
N LEU A 15 -9.30 -0.01 0.33
CA LEU A 15 -8.67 -1.26 0.74
C LEU A 15 -7.35 -1.44 -0.02
N ILE A 16 -6.23 -1.47 0.70
CA ILE A 16 -4.93 -1.79 0.11
C ILE A 16 -4.90 -3.28 -0.20
N SER A 17 -4.80 -3.62 -1.49
CA SER A 17 -4.68 -5.01 -1.94
C SER A 17 -3.25 -5.44 -2.20
N ASP A 18 -2.38 -4.48 -2.49
CA ASP A 18 -0.95 -4.70 -2.72
C ASP A 18 -0.17 -3.39 -2.53
N HIS A 19 1.16 -3.44 -2.57
CA HIS A 19 2.00 -2.25 -2.54
C HIS A 19 3.16 -2.25 -3.53
N ILE A 20 3.65 -1.04 -3.82
CA ILE A 20 4.92 -0.80 -4.50
C ILE A 20 5.85 -0.07 -3.54
N ASN A 21 6.98 -0.69 -3.21
CA ASN A 21 8.01 -0.04 -2.41
C ASN A 21 8.91 0.83 -3.31
N PHE A 22 8.58 2.12 -3.43
CA PHE A 22 9.33 3.09 -4.22
C PHE A 22 10.34 3.91 -3.37
N SER A 23 10.34 3.75 -2.06
CA SER A 23 11.17 4.51 -1.12
C SER A 23 12.68 4.30 -1.31
N GLY A 24 13.08 3.23 -2.02
CA GLY A 24 14.49 2.85 -2.20
C GLY A 24 15.12 2.21 -0.97
N THR A 25 14.36 1.95 0.09
CA THR A 25 14.81 1.33 1.35
C THR A 25 13.99 0.07 1.66
N ASN A 26 14.50 -0.79 2.55
CA ASN A 26 13.76 -1.92 3.07
C ASN A 26 14.11 -2.10 4.56
N PRO A 27 13.11 -2.28 5.45
CA PRO A 27 13.34 -2.39 6.90
C PRO A 27 14.13 -3.64 7.31
N LEU A 28 14.28 -4.63 6.42
CA LEU A 28 15.05 -5.84 6.66
C LEU A 28 16.53 -5.71 6.22
N ILE A 29 16.93 -4.55 5.68
CA ILE A 29 18.35 -4.25 5.45
C ILE A 29 19.06 -4.23 6.81
N GLY A 30 20.04 -5.11 6.97
CA GLY A 30 20.78 -5.27 8.23
C GLY A 30 20.34 -6.47 9.07
N GLU A 31 19.25 -7.15 8.73
CA GLU A 31 18.88 -8.42 9.36
C GLU A 31 19.96 -9.49 9.02
N PRO A 32 20.65 -10.06 10.03
CA PRO A 32 21.80 -10.93 9.78
C PRO A 32 21.41 -12.33 9.32
N SER A 33 20.18 -12.78 9.59
CA SER A 33 19.72 -14.12 9.21
C SER A 33 19.05 -14.16 7.84
N ASP A 34 18.95 -15.36 7.27
CA ASP A 34 18.23 -15.59 6.00
C ASP A 34 16.71 -15.35 6.10
N ARG A 35 16.18 -15.15 7.32
CA ARG A 35 14.78 -14.79 7.52
C ARG A 35 14.40 -13.47 6.82
N ARG A 36 15.37 -12.63 6.48
CA ARG A 36 15.15 -11.39 5.70
C ARG A 36 14.51 -11.61 4.33
N PHE A 37 14.62 -12.82 3.76
CA PHE A 37 14.02 -13.16 2.47
C PHE A 37 12.55 -13.56 2.63
N VAL A 38 11.71 -12.59 2.92
CA VAL A 38 10.27 -12.76 3.19
C VAL A 38 9.47 -12.77 1.89
N GLY A 39 8.58 -13.74 1.72
CA GLY A 39 7.60 -13.75 0.64
C GLY A 39 6.47 -12.75 0.88
N LEU A 40 6.21 -11.88 -0.10
CA LEU A 40 5.19 -10.82 -0.03
C LEU A 40 3.98 -11.07 -0.95
N THR A 41 3.88 -12.23 -1.59
CA THR A 41 2.77 -12.58 -2.51
C THR A 41 1.38 -12.43 -1.87
N GLU A 42 1.27 -12.72 -0.57
CA GLU A 42 0.05 -12.55 0.23
C GLU A 42 0.33 -11.61 1.42
N ALA A 43 1.03 -10.50 1.17
CA ALA A 43 1.32 -9.50 2.20
C ALA A 43 0.03 -8.91 2.82
N TYR A 44 -1.04 -8.84 2.03
CA TYR A 44 -2.37 -8.39 2.42
C TYR A 44 -3.34 -9.58 2.43
N ASP A 45 -3.63 -10.10 3.62
CA ASP A 45 -4.40 -11.33 3.81
C ASP A 45 -5.76 -11.33 3.10
N ALA A 46 -6.02 -12.38 2.33
CA ALA A 46 -7.25 -12.51 1.54
C ALA A 46 -8.53 -12.59 2.40
N GLY A 47 -8.47 -13.26 3.55
CA GLY A 47 -9.61 -13.40 4.46
C GLY A 47 -10.00 -12.07 5.08
N ILE A 48 -9.03 -11.29 5.55
CA ILE A 48 -9.21 -9.94 6.09
C ILE A 48 -9.76 -9.00 5.01
N ARG A 49 -9.19 -9.03 3.80
CA ARG A 49 -9.69 -8.22 2.67
C ARG A 49 -11.17 -8.50 2.39
N GLN A 50 -11.55 -9.77 2.31
CA GLN A 50 -12.94 -10.15 2.12
C GLN A 50 -13.84 -9.74 3.29
N ALA A 51 -13.35 -9.79 4.52
CA ALA A 51 -14.11 -9.32 5.69
C ALA A 51 -14.37 -7.82 5.64
N ILE A 52 -13.38 -7.02 5.22
CA ILE A 52 -13.53 -5.57 5.02
C ILE A 52 -14.52 -5.27 3.89
N GLU A 53 -14.42 -5.97 2.75
CA GLU A 53 -15.36 -5.84 1.63
C GLU A 53 -16.80 -6.15 2.08
N ARG A 54 -17.01 -7.22 2.87
CA ARG A 54 -18.33 -7.53 3.45
C ARG A 54 -18.82 -6.45 4.41
N ALA A 55 -17.95 -5.93 5.27
CA ALA A 55 -18.31 -4.87 6.22
C ALA A 55 -18.74 -3.59 5.49
N ALA A 56 -17.99 -3.17 4.46
CA ALA A 56 -18.32 -2.01 3.66
C ALA A 56 -19.67 -2.16 2.93
N ASN A 57 -19.95 -3.35 2.39
CA ASN A 57 -21.25 -3.65 1.79
C ASN A 57 -22.38 -3.57 2.82
N ALA A 58 -22.19 -4.09 4.03
CA ALA A 58 -23.19 -4.07 5.09
C ALA A 58 -23.51 -2.64 5.59
N THR A 59 -22.53 -1.72 5.53
CA THR A 59 -22.69 -0.33 5.95
C THR A 59 -23.03 0.62 4.81
N GLY A 60 -23.11 0.13 3.56
CA GLY A 60 -23.27 0.97 2.37
C GLY A 60 -22.08 1.92 2.14
N THR A 61 -20.90 1.58 2.65
CA THR A 61 -19.69 2.36 2.48
C THR A 61 -19.06 2.04 1.12
N THR A 62 -18.91 3.06 0.27
CA THR A 62 -18.14 2.94 -0.96
C THR A 62 -16.68 2.61 -0.62
N LEU A 63 -16.23 1.41 -1.01
CA LEU A 63 -14.88 0.93 -0.77
C LEU A 63 -14.13 0.79 -2.09
N HIS A 64 -13.13 1.65 -2.28
CA HIS A 64 -12.17 1.49 -3.38
C HIS A 64 -11.18 0.38 -3.04
N LYS A 65 -10.49 -0.16 -4.04
CA LYS A 65 -9.45 -1.18 -3.87
C LYS A 65 -8.29 -0.87 -4.80
N GLY A 66 -7.06 -1.02 -4.31
CA GLY A 66 -5.92 -0.70 -5.15
C GLY A 66 -4.56 -0.93 -4.53
N VAL A 67 -3.55 -0.54 -5.31
CA VAL A 67 -2.14 -0.65 -4.98
C VAL A 67 -1.66 0.64 -4.33
N TYR A 68 -0.99 0.53 -3.19
CA TYR A 68 -0.41 1.66 -2.47
C TYR A 68 1.09 1.79 -2.79
N MET A 69 1.54 2.95 -3.25
CA MET A 69 2.96 3.20 -3.51
C MET A 69 3.59 4.03 -2.39
N TRP A 70 4.66 3.49 -1.81
CA TRP A 70 5.39 4.14 -0.73
C TRP A 70 6.53 5.01 -1.25
N PHE A 71 6.47 6.30 -0.98
CA PHE A 71 7.53 7.29 -1.15
C PHE A 71 8.21 7.56 0.19
N SER A 72 9.48 7.97 0.19
CA SER A 72 10.18 8.31 1.45
C SER A 72 9.66 9.61 2.09
N GLY A 73 9.23 10.58 1.29
CA GLY A 73 8.99 11.95 1.74
C GLY A 73 10.29 12.69 2.11
N PRO A 74 10.22 13.82 2.83
CA PRO A 74 9.01 14.43 3.42
C PRO A 74 8.26 15.38 2.47
N CYS A 75 8.87 15.78 1.35
CA CYS A 75 8.19 16.56 0.33
C CYS A 75 7.10 15.72 -0.33
N PHE A 76 5.97 16.35 -0.67
CA PHE A 76 4.97 15.72 -1.54
C PHE A 76 5.54 15.47 -2.93
N GLU A 77 4.91 14.52 -3.62
CA GLU A 77 5.28 14.15 -4.97
C GLU A 77 4.99 15.29 -5.95
N THR A 78 5.88 15.49 -6.91
CA THR A 78 5.67 16.35 -8.06
C THR A 78 4.56 15.79 -8.96
N PRO A 79 3.93 16.62 -9.81
CA PRO A 79 2.95 16.12 -10.78
C PRO A 79 3.52 15.05 -11.74
N ALA A 80 4.82 15.07 -12.01
CA ALA A 80 5.48 14.06 -12.83
C ALA A 80 5.59 12.71 -12.10
N GLU A 81 5.94 12.73 -10.81
CA GLU A 81 5.99 11.53 -9.96
C GLU A 81 4.60 10.94 -9.74
N ILE A 82 3.55 11.75 -9.62
CA ILE A 82 2.16 11.26 -9.57
C ILE A 82 1.75 10.54 -10.86
N ARG A 83 2.10 11.09 -12.04
CA ARG A 83 1.86 10.42 -13.32
C ARG A 83 2.65 9.11 -13.43
N MET A 84 3.90 9.11 -12.99
CA MET A 84 4.74 7.91 -12.92
C MET A 84 4.10 6.85 -12.01
N ALA A 85 3.65 7.22 -10.81
CA ALA A 85 3.00 6.30 -9.88
C ALA A 85 1.78 5.62 -10.51
N ARG A 86 0.95 6.39 -11.22
CA ARG A 86 -0.21 5.86 -11.94
C ARG A 86 0.19 4.91 -13.08
N ILE A 87 1.21 5.24 -13.86
CA ILE A 87 1.74 4.37 -14.94
C ILE A 87 2.30 3.07 -14.36
N MET A 88 2.95 3.12 -13.20
CA MET A 88 3.44 1.95 -12.49
C MET A 88 2.33 1.13 -11.80
N GLY A 89 1.07 1.56 -11.88
CA GLY A 89 -0.09 0.83 -11.38
C GLY A 89 -0.52 1.17 -9.95
N ALA A 90 -0.02 2.25 -9.35
CA ALA A 90 -0.50 2.72 -8.05
C ALA A 90 -1.89 3.38 -8.17
N ASN A 91 -2.71 3.23 -7.12
CA ASN A 91 -3.98 3.94 -6.95
C ASN A 91 -3.89 5.01 -5.85
N ALA A 92 -2.96 4.84 -4.90
CA ALA A 92 -2.65 5.84 -3.89
C ALA A 92 -1.15 5.90 -3.60
N VAL A 93 -0.68 7.06 -3.16
CA VAL A 93 0.69 7.29 -2.69
C VAL A 93 0.70 7.71 -1.22
N GLY A 94 1.79 7.42 -0.52
CA GLY A 94 2.02 7.92 0.82
C GLY A 94 3.40 7.58 1.34
N MET A 95 3.65 7.89 2.62
CA MET A 95 5.00 7.91 3.20
C MET A 95 5.21 6.92 4.37
N SER A 96 4.31 5.97 4.54
CA SER A 96 4.36 4.94 5.61
C SER A 96 3.72 3.62 5.17
N THR A 97 3.37 2.75 6.14
CA THR A 97 2.61 1.50 6.00
C THR A 97 3.39 0.34 5.41
N VAL A 98 4.08 0.53 4.29
CA VAL A 98 4.86 -0.53 3.65
C VAL A 98 5.96 -1.11 4.55
N PRO A 99 6.78 -0.33 5.28
CA PRO A 99 7.79 -0.94 6.15
C PRO A 99 7.14 -1.75 7.29
N GLU A 100 6.02 -1.30 7.85
CA GLU A 100 5.28 -2.04 8.86
C GLU A 100 4.68 -3.34 8.31
N VAL A 101 4.16 -3.34 7.07
CA VAL A 101 3.66 -4.56 6.41
C VAL A 101 4.79 -5.57 6.20
N ILE A 102 5.95 -5.13 5.73
CA ILE A 102 7.12 -6.01 5.54
C ILE A 102 7.56 -6.61 6.89
N LEU A 103 7.63 -5.81 7.94
CA LEU A 103 7.97 -6.27 9.28
C LEU A 103 6.92 -7.23 9.86
N ALA A 104 5.63 -6.98 9.64
CA ALA A 104 4.56 -7.89 10.04
C ALA A 104 4.75 -9.26 9.36
N ARG A 105 4.98 -9.29 8.04
CA ARG A 105 5.25 -10.54 7.31
C ARG A 105 6.52 -11.25 7.75
N PHE A 106 7.54 -10.50 8.18
CA PHE A 106 8.78 -11.06 8.72
C PHE A 106 8.59 -11.74 10.09
N LEU A 107 7.74 -11.15 10.95
CA LEU A 107 7.46 -11.64 12.29
C LEU A 107 6.45 -12.79 12.31
N GLY A 108 5.64 -12.92 11.25
CA GLY A 108 4.57 -13.92 11.12
C GLY A 108 3.23 -13.40 11.65
#